data_AF-A0A941YM44-F1
#
_entry.id   AF-A0A941YM44-F1
#
_cell.length_a   1.000
_cell.length_b   1.000
_cell.length_c   1.000
_cell.angle_alpha   90.00
_cell.angle_beta   90.00
_cell.angle_gamma   90.00
#
_symmetry.space_group_name_H-M   'P 1'
#
loop_
_entity.id
_entity.type
_entity.pdbx_description
1 polymer ?
#
loop_
_entity_poly.entity_id
_entity_poly.type
_entity_poly.pdbx_seq_one_letter_code
_entity_poly.pdbx_strand_id
1 'polypeptide(L)'
;MNRNCPSDDALSALADDALPAEARTEVLTHSARCPLCAARLAELRALHDAFLALPAVPLQVDLGARVIARLQAEAEPAAQAPRATGWRARLLSLVRPLTAWPLALSPYAGATAALVMGVWLGGMLLQVEDPQSQAWPPSANVTLVAMSLFDAVPPGNLCPRADACGPIGSSR
;
A
#
# COMPACT_ATOMS: atom_id res chain seq x y z
N MET A 1 37.16 19.24 0.97
CA MET A 1 35.75 19.50 1.34
C MET A 1 35.36 20.90 0.85
N ASN A 2 34.72 20.98 -0.32
CA ASN A 2 34.19 22.25 -0.84
C ASN A 2 32.86 22.54 -0.14
N ARG A 3 32.68 23.77 0.38
CA ARG A 3 31.54 24.20 1.19
C ARG A 3 30.16 24.18 0.50
N ASN A 4 30.03 23.55 -0.67
CA ASN A 4 28.86 23.64 -1.53
C ASN A 4 28.41 22.30 -2.14
N CYS A 5 28.93 21.16 -1.66
CA CYS A 5 28.48 19.83 -2.09
C CYS A 5 27.36 19.32 -1.14
N PRO A 6 26.38 18.55 -1.65
CA PRO A 6 25.39 17.87 -0.79
C PRO A 6 26.09 16.90 0.17
N SER A 7 25.43 16.57 1.28
CA SER A 7 25.92 15.57 2.22
C SER A 7 25.96 14.18 1.58
N ASP A 8 26.86 13.31 2.07
CA ASP A 8 26.92 11.91 1.61
C ASP A 8 25.61 11.18 1.90
N ASP A 9 24.95 11.50 3.03
CA ASP A 9 23.62 10.98 3.38
C ASP A 9 22.57 11.33 2.33
N ALA A 10 22.61 12.54 1.75
CA ALA A 10 21.69 12.94 0.69
C ALA A 10 21.99 12.22 -0.64
N LEU A 11 23.27 11.93 -0.93
CA LEU A 11 23.65 11.11 -2.09
C LEU A 11 23.21 9.64 -1.91
N SER A 12 23.35 9.09 -0.70
CA SER A 12 22.85 7.75 -0.36
C SER A 12 21.33 7.68 -0.46
N ALA A 13 20.62 8.63 0.16
CA ALA A 13 19.17 8.69 0.08
C ALA A 13 18.66 8.88 -1.36
N LEU A 14 19.43 9.56 -2.22
CA LEU A 14 19.13 9.63 -3.65
C LEU A 14 19.31 8.29 -4.37
N ALA A 15 20.34 7.51 -4.01
CA ALA A 15 20.58 6.19 -4.59
C ALA A 15 19.49 5.18 -4.21
N ASP A 16 18.94 5.28 -3.00
CA ASP A 16 17.90 4.39 -2.47
C ASP A 16 16.46 4.90 -2.74
N ASP A 17 16.29 5.95 -3.56
CA ASP A 17 15.01 6.64 -3.85
C ASP A 17 14.22 7.09 -2.60
N ALA A 18 14.94 7.40 -1.52
CA ALA A 18 14.39 7.76 -0.22
C ALA A 18 14.24 9.29 0.01
N LEU A 19 14.59 10.12 -0.97
CA LEU A 19 14.46 11.57 -0.90
C LEU A 19 13.04 12.05 -1.28
N PRO A 20 12.51 13.09 -0.61
CA PRO A 20 11.32 13.78 -1.10
C PRO A 20 11.59 14.46 -2.44
N ALA A 21 10.55 14.64 -3.26
CA ALA A 21 10.66 15.07 -4.65
C ALA A 21 11.48 16.36 -4.84
N GLU A 22 11.28 17.37 -3.97
CA GLU A 22 12.00 18.64 -4.05
C GLU A 22 13.51 18.46 -3.84
N ALA A 23 13.92 17.83 -2.74
CA ALA A 23 15.32 17.57 -2.42
C ALA A 23 15.99 16.64 -3.46
N ARG A 24 15.23 15.68 -4.01
CA ARG A 24 15.70 14.79 -5.08
C ARG A 24 16.17 15.60 -6.30
N THR A 25 15.37 16.56 -6.75
CA THR A 25 15.73 17.39 -7.92
C THR A 25 16.96 18.25 -7.67
N GLU A 26 17.11 18.80 -6.47
CA GLU A 26 18.28 19.60 -6.10
C GLU A 26 19.57 18.77 -6.12
N VAL A 27 19.58 17.60 -5.47
CA VAL A 27 20.76 16.73 -5.43
C VAL A 27 21.09 16.15 -6.81
N LEU A 28 20.08 15.82 -7.63
CA LEU A 28 20.28 15.39 -9.02
C LEU A 28 20.89 16.49 -9.88
N THR A 29 20.37 17.72 -9.79
CA THR A 29 20.91 18.84 -10.57
C THR A 29 22.33 19.21 -10.15
N HIS A 30 22.65 19.09 -8.85
CA HIS A 30 24.02 19.26 -8.36
C HIS A 30 24.95 18.17 -8.86
N SER A 31 24.58 16.90 -8.71
CA SER A 31 25.40 15.76 -9.12
C SER A 31 25.65 15.74 -10.63
N ALA A 32 24.73 16.25 -11.45
CA ALA A 32 24.94 16.42 -12.89
C ALA A 32 26.03 17.45 -13.24
N ARG A 33 26.34 18.40 -12.35
CA ARG A 33 27.33 19.47 -12.57
C ARG A 33 28.64 19.24 -11.84
N CYS A 34 28.64 18.50 -10.73
CA CYS A 34 29.80 18.25 -9.90
C CYS A 34 30.37 16.84 -10.15
N PRO A 35 31.56 16.69 -10.77
CA PRO A 35 32.12 15.38 -11.12
C PRO A 35 32.42 14.51 -9.89
N LEU A 36 32.74 15.13 -8.74
CA LEU A 36 32.97 14.41 -7.48
C LEU A 36 31.69 13.76 -6.96
N CYS A 37 30.57 14.50 -6.98
CA CYS A 37 29.27 13.98 -6.56
C CYS A 37 28.72 12.96 -7.57
N ALA A 38 28.99 13.15 -8.87
CA ALA A 38 28.64 12.18 -9.90
C ALA A 38 29.36 10.84 -9.69
N ALA A 39 30.68 10.88 -9.45
CA ALA A 39 31.48 9.68 -9.18
C ALA A 39 30.99 8.96 -7.91
N ARG A 40 30.76 9.72 -6.82
CA ARG A 40 30.26 9.16 -5.56
C ARG A 40 28.87 8.51 -5.72
N LEU A 41 27.97 9.15 -6.45
CA LEU A 41 26.64 8.60 -6.73
C LEU A 41 26.72 7.33 -7.60
N ALA A 42 27.65 7.26 -8.55
CA ALA A 42 27.88 6.08 -9.36
C ALA A 42 28.39 4.89 -8.52
N GLU A 43 29.29 5.13 -7.56
CA GLU A 43 29.74 4.11 -6.60
C GLU A 43 28.56 3.55 -5.77
N LEU A 44 27.71 4.43 -5.25
CA LEU A 44 26.55 4.03 -4.45
C LEU A 44 25.54 3.22 -5.28
N ARG A 45 25.29 3.61 -6.53
CA ARG A 45 24.42 2.86 -7.44
C ARG A 45 25.00 1.50 -7.80
N ALA A 46 26.30 1.40 -8.06
CA ALA A 46 26.95 0.13 -8.33
C ALA A 46 26.82 -0.84 -7.13
N LEU A 47 26.89 -0.31 -5.90
CA LEU A 47 26.67 -1.10 -4.70
C LEU A 47 25.20 -1.54 -4.57
N HIS A 48 24.25 -0.64 -4.84
CA HIS A 48 22.83 -0.95 -4.86
C HIS A 48 22.50 -2.07 -5.86
N ASP A 49 23.02 -1.96 -7.09
CA ASP A 49 22.86 -2.97 -8.14
C ASP A 49 23.48 -4.32 -7.73
N ALA A 50 24.63 -4.30 -7.05
CA ALA A 50 25.26 -5.50 -6.53
C ALA A 50 24.40 -6.19 -5.45
N PHE A 51 23.70 -5.42 -4.61
CA PHE A 51 22.76 -5.98 -3.64
C PHE A 51 21.53 -6.59 -4.32
N LEU A 52 20.98 -5.94 -5.35
CA LEU A 52 19.86 -6.48 -6.13
C LEU A 52 20.24 -7.76 -6.89
N ALA A 53 21.51 -7.92 -7.26
CA ALA A 53 22.02 -9.10 -7.94
C ALA A 53 22.25 -10.31 -7.01
N LEU A 54 22.11 -10.14 -5.68
CA LEU A 54 22.28 -11.25 -4.74
C LEU A 54 21.18 -12.30 -4.95
N PRO A 55 21.52 -13.61 -4.90
CA PRO A 55 20.52 -14.65 -5.01
C PRO A 55 19.55 -14.56 -3.83
N ALA A 56 18.26 -14.72 -4.12
CA ALA A 56 17.25 -14.87 -3.08
C ALA A 56 17.58 -16.10 -2.24
N VAL A 57 17.92 -15.88 -0.97
CA VAL A 57 18.17 -16.98 -0.03
C VAL A 57 16.83 -17.51 0.44
N PRO A 58 16.47 -18.77 0.13
CA PRO A 58 15.23 -19.34 0.62
C PRO A 58 15.34 -19.45 2.14
N LEU A 59 14.38 -18.85 2.84
CA LEU A 59 14.27 -19.04 4.28
C LEU A 59 13.92 -20.50 4.55
N GLN A 60 14.73 -21.19 5.36
CA GLN A 60 14.48 -22.59 5.77
C GLN A 60 13.24 -22.73 6.67
N VAL A 61 12.69 -21.60 7.12
CA VAL A 61 11.56 -21.51 8.04
C VAL A 61 10.57 -20.51 7.47
N ASP A 62 9.29 -20.86 7.49
CA ASP A 62 8.21 -19.93 7.18
C ASP A 62 8.08 -18.87 8.30
N LEU A 63 8.76 -17.74 8.10
CA LEU A 63 8.65 -16.59 9.01
C LEU A 63 7.27 -15.94 8.95
N GLY A 64 6.60 -15.97 7.78
CA GLY A 64 5.26 -15.42 7.62
C GLY A 64 4.27 -16.08 8.58
N ALA A 65 4.24 -17.41 8.59
CA ALA A 65 3.41 -18.18 9.52
C ALA A 65 3.74 -17.89 10.99
N ARG A 66 5.02 -17.74 11.34
CA ARG A 66 5.44 -17.43 12.72
C ARG A 66 5.04 -16.04 13.16
N VAL A 67 5.18 -15.04 12.29
CA VAL A 67 4.78 -13.66 12.56
C VAL A 67 3.26 -13.57 12.68
N ILE A 68 2.50 -14.20 11.77
CA ILE A 68 1.03 -14.25 11.86
C ILE A 68 0.60 -14.90 13.17
N ALA A 69 1.18 -16.04 13.54
CA ALA A 69 0.86 -16.71 14.80
C ALA A 69 1.18 -15.83 16.03
N ARG A 70 2.29 -15.08 16.01
CA ARG A 70 2.64 -14.10 17.05
C ARG A 70 1.64 -12.96 17.12
N LEU A 71 1.31 -12.35 15.99
CA LEU A 71 0.33 -11.26 15.91
C LEU A 71 -1.06 -11.71 16.39
N GLN A 72 -1.47 -12.93 16.05
CA GLN A 72 -2.73 -13.51 16.53
C GLN A 72 -2.70 -13.84 18.03
N ALA A 73 -1.56 -14.25 18.57
CA ALA A 73 -1.40 -14.50 19.99
C ALA A 73 -1.33 -13.21 20.83
N GLU A 74 -0.74 -12.14 20.27
CA GLU A 74 -0.64 -10.82 20.90
C GLU A 74 -1.88 -9.95 20.66
N ALA A 75 -2.71 -10.28 19.67
CA ALA A 75 -4.06 -9.77 19.56
C ALA A 75 -4.88 -10.29 20.75
N GLU A 76 -4.77 -9.61 21.89
CA GLU A 76 -5.77 -9.69 22.96
C GLU A 76 -7.15 -9.69 22.30
N PRO A 77 -8.06 -10.60 22.66
CA PRO A 77 -9.40 -10.60 22.13
C PRO A 77 -9.98 -9.24 22.48
N ALA A 78 -10.07 -8.34 21.48
CA ALA A 78 -10.60 -7.00 21.64
C ALA A 78 -11.85 -7.13 22.46
N ALA A 79 -11.76 -6.69 23.72
CA ALA A 79 -12.69 -7.07 24.78
C ALA A 79 -14.09 -6.91 24.20
N GLN A 80 -14.76 -8.05 23.96
CA GLN A 80 -16.11 -8.05 23.43
C GLN A 80 -16.89 -7.25 24.46
N ALA A 81 -17.19 -5.99 24.13
CA ALA A 81 -17.88 -5.08 25.03
C ALA A 81 -19.07 -5.88 25.56
N PRO A 82 -19.21 -6.02 26.89
CA PRO A 82 -20.21 -6.92 27.45
C PRO A 82 -21.54 -6.50 26.85
N ARG A 83 -22.16 -7.39 26.07
CA ARG A 83 -23.53 -7.20 25.61
C ARG A 83 -24.33 -6.97 26.88
N ALA A 84 -24.73 -5.73 27.12
CA ALA A 84 -25.53 -5.34 28.27
C ALA A 84 -26.90 -5.98 28.11
N THR A 85 -26.97 -7.28 28.40
CA THR A 85 -28.15 -8.12 28.25
C THR A 85 -28.88 -8.00 29.57
N GLY A 86 -29.69 -6.96 29.70
CA GLY A 86 -30.39 -6.70 30.95
C GLY A 86 -31.33 -5.51 30.89
N TRP A 87 -32.23 -5.47 31.86
CA TRP A 87 -33.24 -4.44 32.07
C TRP A 87 -32.69 -2.99 32.01
N ARG A 88 -31.40 -2.78 32.28
CA ARG A 88 -30.68 -1.51 32.16
C ARG A 88 -30.60 -0.98 30.71
N ALA A 89 -30.38 -1.84 29.72
CA ALA A 89 -30.40 -1.45 28.30
C ALA A 89 -31.83 -1.07 27.86
N ARG A 90 -32.82 -1.75 28.42
CA ARG A 90 -34.25 -1.45 28.21
C ARG A 90 -34.65 -0.13 28.86
N LEU A 91 -34.14 0.17 30.04
CA LEU A 91 -34.34 1.45 30.72
C LEU A 91 -33.71 2.61 29.92
N LEU A 92 -32.47 2.46 29.45
CA LEU A 92 -31.78 3.47 28.63
C LEU A 92 -32.48 3.70 27.27
N SER A 93 -33.17 2.69 26.73
CA SER A 93 -33.99 2.86 25.51
C SER A 93 -35.24 3.72 25.71
N LEU A 94 -35.78 3.77 26.93
CA LEU A 94 -36.93 4.61 27.30
C LEU A 94 -36.55 6.07 27.53
N VAL A 95 -35.28 6.35 27.83
CA VAL A 95 -34.75 7.72 28.04
C VAL A 95 -34.06 8.27 26.78
N ARG A 96 -34.20 7.61 25.62
CA ARG A 96 -33.64 8.13 24.36
C ARG A 96 -34.38 9.43 24.02
N PRO A 97 -33.69 10.59 24.07
CA PRO A 97 -34.37 11.88 24.02
C PRO A 97 -35.02 12.08 22.66
N LEU A 98 -36.20 12.71 22.69
CA LEU A 98 -37.02 13.21 21.58
C LEU A 98 -36.30 14.33 20.78
N THR A 99 -35.00 14.21 20.52
CA THR A 99 -34.23 15.08 19.63
C THR A 99 -34.21 14.52 18.20
N ALA A 100 -35.30 13.88 17.79
CA ALA A 100 -35.58 13.58 16.39
C ALA A 100 -36.11 14.87 15.74
N TRP A 101 -35.19 15.78 15.41
CA TRP A 101 -35.48 16.95 14.60
C TRP A 101 -36.04 16.51 13.24
N PRO A 102 -37.06 17.20 12.69
CA PRO A 102 -37.72 16.90 11.41
C PRO A 102 -36.79 17.08 10.19
N LEU A 103 -35.86 16.15 10.00
CA LEU A 103 -35.21 15.87 8.72
C LEU A 103 -35.48 14.42 8.31
N ALA A 104 -36.69 13.95 8.59
CA ALA A 104 -37.31 12.81 7.93
C ALA A 104 -37.66 13.13 6.45
N LEU A 105 -36.73 13.75 5.73
CA LEU A 105 -36.77 13.82 4.28
C LEU A 105 -36.14 12.54 3.76
N SER A 106 -37.01 11.55 3.57
CA SER A 106 -36.84 10.33 2.79
C SER A 106 -35.63 9.44 3.15
N PRO A 107 -35.86 8.20 3.64
CA PRO A 107 -34.79 7.23 3.88
C PRO A 107 -34.00 6.83 2.61
N TYR A 108 -34.41 7.32 1.44
CA TYR A 108 -33.77 7.06 0.15
C TYR A 108 -32.78 8.14 -0.31
N ALA A 109 -32.76 9.33 0.30
CA ALA A 109 -31.88 10.43 -0.13
C ALA A 109 -30.39 10.10 0.09
N GLY A 110 -30.06 9.37 1.16
CA GLY A 110 -28.68 8.93 1.41
C GLY A 110 -28.21 7.83 0.45
N ALA A 111 -29.11 6.93 0.03
CA ALA A 111 -28.76 5.79 -0.80
C ALA A 111 -28.46 6.21 -2.25
N THR A 112 -29.22 7.15 -2.81
CA THR A 112 -28.98 7.64 -4.17
C THR A 112 -27.68 8.44 -4.26
N ALA A 113 -27.37 9.27 -3.25
CA ALA A 113 -26.13 10.02 -3.20
C ALA A 113 -24.89 9.10 -3.16
N ALA A 114 -24.93 8.01 -2.39
CA ALA A 114 -23.83 7.06 -2.29
C ALA A 114 -23.59 6.31 -3.62
N LEU A 115 -24.66 5.90 -4.31
CA LEU A 115 -24.53 5.22 -5.61
C LEU A 115 -24.00 6.13 -6.70
N VAL A 116 -24.48 7.38 -6.79
CA VAL A 116 -23.99 8.36 -7.77
C VAL A 116 -22.52 8.68 -7.51
N MET A 117 -22.14 8.91 -6.25
CA MET A 117 -20.75 9.20 -5.89
C MET A 117 -19.83 8.00 -6.18
N GLY A 118 -20.28 6.78 -5.87
CA GLY A 118 -19.52 5.55 -6.15
C GLY A 118 -19.34 5.29 -7.64
N VAL A 119 -20.38 5.47 -8.46
CA VAL A 119 -20.30 5.33 -9.93
C VAL A 119 -19.40 6.40 -10.54
N TRP A 120 -19.48 7.64 -10.06
CA TRP A 120 -18.64 8.74 -10.55
C TRP A 120 -17.15 8.53 -10.21
N LEU A 121 -16.83 8.13 -8.97
CA LEU A 121 -15.46 7.76 -8.58
C LEU A 121 -14.94 6.53 -9.33
N GLY A 122 -15.78 5.50 -9.50
CA GLY A 122 -15.42 4.31 -10.25
C GLY A 122 -15.13 4.61 -11.74
N GLY A 123 -15.89 5.52 -12.34
CA GLY A 123 -15.65 5.99 -13.71
C GLY A 123 -14.31 6.73 -13.86
N MET A 124 -13.95 7.58 -12.89
CA MET A 124 -12.65 8.28 -12.89
C MET A 124 -11.46 7.32 -12.75
N LEU A 125 -11.63 6.19 -12.06
CA LEU A 125 -10.59 5.17 -11.94
C LEU A 125 -10.43 4.32 -13.21
N LEU A 126 -11.53 4.06 -13.92
CA LEU A 126 -11.52 3.19 -15.12
C LEU A 126 -11.18 3.92 -16.42
N GLN A 127 -11.30 5.25 -16.48
CA GLN A 127 -10.92 6.03 -17.66
C GLN A 127 -9.41 6.34 -17.76
N VAL A 128 -8.57 5.71 -16.93
CA VAL A 128 -7.11 5.89 -16.95
C VAL A 128 -6.41 5.06 -18.05
N GLU A 129 -7.12 4.30 -18.90
CA GLU A 129 -6.45 3.52 -19.95
C GLU A 129 -7.11 3.62 -21.34
N ASP A 130 -6.28 3.99 -22.31
CA ASP A 130 -6.52 4.04 -23.75
C ASP A 130 -7.00 2.68 -24.31
N PRO A 131 -7.82 2.65 -25.38
CA PRO A 131 -8.52 1.47 -25.83
C PRO A 131 -7.70 0.67 -26.86
N GLN A 132 -6.54 0.12 -26.50
CA GLN A 132 -5.91 -0.90 -27.35
C GLN A 132 -5.16 -1.94 -26.52
N SER A 133 -5.38 -3.21 -26.87
CA SER A 133 -4.71 -4.43 -26.39
C SER A 133 -5.08 -4.88 -24.96
N GLN A 134 -5.47 -6.12 -24.67
CA GLN A 134 -5.42 -7.39 -25.40
C GLN A 134 -6.34 -8.40 -24.71
N ALA A 135 -6.71 -9.45 -25.45
CA ALA A 135 -7.67 -10.48 -25.10
C ALA A 135 -7.34 -11.25 -23.79
N TRP A 136 -8.38 -11.47 -22.99
CA TRP A 136 -8.39 -12.26 -21.77
C TRP A 136 -8.35 -13.77 -22.08
N PRO A 137 -7.40 -14.58 -21.57
CA PRO A 137 -7.52 -16.04 -21.58
C PRO A 137 -8.39 -16.52 -20.39
N PRO A 138 -9.22 -17.55 -20.56
CA PRO A 138 -10.15 -18.00 -19.54
C PRO A 138 -9.43 -18.41 -18.25
N SER A 139 -9.95 -17.91 -17.12
CA SER A 139 -9.45 -18.16 -15.78
C SER A 139 -9.46 -19.65 -15.45
N ALA A 140 -8.31 -20.31 -15.54
CA ALA A 140 -8.09 -21.59 -14.90
C ALA A 140 -7.85 -21.34 -13.40
N ASN A 141 -8.84 -21.73 -12.61
CA ASN A 141 -8.70 -22.23 -11.23
C ASN A 141 -8.13 -21.22 -10.23
N VAL A 142 -9.02 -20.56 -9.49
CA VAL A 142 -8.71 -19.82 -8.26
C VAL A 142 -8.24 -20.82 -7.19
N THR A 143 -6.99 -21.24 -7.27
CA THR A 143 -6.28 -21.70 -6.09
C THR A 143 -5.98 -20.45 -5.26
N LEU A 144 -6.55 -20.36 -4.06
CA LEU A 144 -6.13 -19.41 -3.03
C LEU A 144 -4.64 -19.63 -2.77
N VAL A 145 -3.80 -18.89 -3.49
CA VAL A 145 -2.35 -18.93 -3.36
C VAL A 145 -2.02 -18.46 -1.94
N ALA A 146 -1.24 -19.28 -1.24
CA ALA A 146 -0.70 -18.96 0.07
C ALA A 146 -0.04 -17.57 0.03
N MET A 147 -0.52 -16.70 0.91
CA MET A 147 -0.33 -15.25 0.88
C MET A 147 1.08 -14.89 1.35
N SER A 148 1.90 -14.31 0.48
CA SER A 148 3.22 -13.79 0.80
C SER A 148 3.08 -12.48 1.58
N LEU A 149 3.20 -12.55 2.90
CA LEU A 149 3.18 -11.40 3.82
C LEU A 149 4.27 -10.35 3.52
N PHE A 150 5.25 -10.70 2.68
CA PHE A 150 6.37 -9.86 2.29
C PHE A 150 6.37 -9.47 0.81
N ASP A 151 5.31 -9.76 0.05
CA ASP A 151 5.20 -9.24 -1.31
C ASP A 151 4.82 -7.76 -1.31
N ALA A 152 5.28 -7.06 -2.34
CA ALA A 152 5.12 -5.61 -2.49
C ALA A 152 3.65 -5.15 -2.62
N VAL A 153 2.71 -6.08 -2.84
CA VAL A 153 1.29 -5.78 -3.01
C VAL A 153 0.46 -6.46 -1.90
N PRO A 154 -0.09 -5.68 -0.95
CA PRO A 154 -0.94 -6.24 0.11
C PRO A 154 -2.28 -6.73 -0.47
N PRO A 155 -2.91 -7.74 0.17
CA PRO A 155 -4.16 -8.30 -0.32
C PRO A 155 -5.28 -7.24 -0.31
N GLY A 156 -6.03 -7.16 -1.41
CA GLY A 156 -7.16 -6.25 -1.57
C GLY A 156 -6.84 -4.91 -2.24
N ASN A 157 -5.58 -4.65 -2.59
CA ASN A 157 -5.24 -3.50 -3.41
C ASN A 157 -5.47 -3.80 -4.90
N LEU A 158 -5.96 -2.80 -5.65
CA LEU A 158 -6.09 -2.92 -7.09
C LEU A 158 -4.71 -2.71 -7.71
N CYS A 159 -4.23 -3.73 -8.41
CA CYS A 159 -3.02 -3.62 -9.20
C CYS A 159 -3.27 -2.59 -10.31
N PRO A 160 -2.45 -1.53 -10.43
CA PRO A 160 -2.62 -0.56 -11.50
C PRO A 160 -2.37 -1.19 -12.88
N ARG A 161 -1.66 -2.32 -12.97
CA ARG A 161 -1.51 -3.17 -14.18
C ARG A 161 -1.35 -4.65 -13.82
N ALA A 162 -1.69 -5.55 -14.74
CA ALA A 162 -1.65 -7.01 -14.53
C ALA A 162 -0.22 -7.58 -14.39
N ASP A 163 0.76 -6.94 -15.01
CA ASP A 163 2.19 -7.23 -14.90
C ASP A 163 2.79 -6.74 -13.58
N ALA A 164 2.20 -5.74 -12.93
CA ALA A 164 2.62 -5.24 -11.62
C ALA A 164 2.33 -6.22 -10.47
N CYS A 165 1.46 -7.21 -10.70
CA CYS A 165 1.07 -8.23 -9.73
C CYS A 165 1.32 -9.67 -10.20
N GLY A 166 1.97 -9.82 -11.36
CA GLY A 166 2.42 -11.13 -11.80
C GLY A 166 3.53 -11.63 -10.87
N PRO A 167 3.61 -12.94 -10.58
CA PRO A 167 4.79 -13.49 -9.94
C PRO A 167 5.99 -13.14 -10.82
N ILE A 168 7.01 -12.48 -10.24
CA ILE A 168 8.32 -12.35 -10.88
C ILE A 168 8.93 -13.76 -10.88
N GLY A 169 8.46 -14.59 -11.81
CA GLY A 169 8.96 -15.94 -12.00
C GLY A 169 10.36 -15.85 -12.57
N SER A 170 11.37 -16.12 -11.74
CA SER A 170 12.71 -16.45 -12.23
C SER A 170 12.62 -17.77 -13.00
N SER A 171 12.41 -17.67 -14.30
CA SER A 171 12.69 -18.78 -15.22
C SER A 171 14.18 -18.75 -15.55
N ARG A 172 14.97 -19.43 -14.71
CA ARG A 172 16.21 -20.13 -15.10
C ARG A 172 16.65 -21.09 -14.00
#